data_AF-A0A5C6YYL6-F1
#
_entry.id   AF-A0A5C6YYL6-F1
#
_cell.length_a   1.000
_cell.length_b   1.000
_cell.length_c   1.000
_cell.angle_alpha   90.00
_cell.angle_beta   90.00
_cell.angle_gamma   90.00
#
_symmetry.space_group_name_H-M   'P 1'
#
loop_
_entity.id
_entity.type
_entity.pdbx_description
1 polymer ?
#
loop_
_entity_poly.entity_id
_entity_poly.type
_entity_poly.pdbx_seq_one_letter_code
_entity_poly.pdbx_strand_id
1 'polypeptide(L)'
;MSEKDYLKDISEIKNLMDRSSRFISLSGLSGIFAGIYAIIGATLAYIYLFPKPGEYLTLYSWNFKLLLILLASVLVLSIITAYLLTTRRAKRNNEKIWDTTTRRLLINFLIPLVTGGIYIIIKLNSQHYGLTASLMLIFYGLALVNASKYTIGNVKYLGYAQIIIGLICAALPGYGLWFWLLGFGLFHVIYGSIMYLKEQKN
;
A
#
# COMPACT_ATOMS: atom_id res chain seq x y z
N MET A 1 -47.61 -8.46 3.84
CA MET A 1 -46.26 -7.89 3.68
C MET A 1 -46.01 -7.73 2.20
N SER A 2 -45.63 -6.55 1.71
CA SER A 2 -45.51 -6.33 0.27
C SER A 2 -44.20 -6.92 -0.26
N GLU A 3 -44.14 -7.32 -1.53
CA GLU A 3 -42.92 -7.86 -2.15
C GLU A 3 -41.73 -6.89 -2.08
N LYS A 4 -42.00 -5.57 -2.05
CA LYS A 4 -41.00 -4.52 -1.82
C LYS A 4 -40.38 -4.58 -0.41
N ASP A 5 -41.15 -5.00 0.60
CA ASP A 5 -40.62 -5.13 1.97
C ASP A 5 -39.66 -6.32 2.06
N TYR A 6 -39.98 -7.45 1.42
CA TYR A 6 -39.06 -8.59 1.34
C TYR A 6 -37.74 -8.26 0.65
N LEU A 7 -37.78 -7.54 -0.47
CA LEU A 7 -36.56 -7.11 -1.16
C LEU A 7 -35.73 -6.14 -0.33
N LYS A 8 -36.39 -5.27 0.45
CA LYS A 8 -35.74 -4.34 1.38
C LYS A 8 -35.09 -5.09 2.54
N ASP A 9 -35.79 -6.05 3.15
CA ASP A 9 -35.28 -6.85 4.26
C ASP A 9 -34.09 -7.72 3.82
N ILE A 10 -34.16 -8.34 2.62
CA ILE A 10 -33.02 -9.08 2.05
C ILE A 10 -31.83 -8.15 1.81
N SER A 11 -32.07 -6.93 1.33
CA SER A 11 -31.03 -5.91 1.14
C SER A 11 -30.39 -5.51 2.48
N GLU A 12 -31.20 -5.30 3.53
CA GLU A 12 -30.73 -4.99 4.88
C GLU A 12 -29.93 -6.14 5.50
N ILE A 13 -30.40 -7.39 5.38
CA ILE A 13 -29.68 -8.60 5.82
C ILE A 13 -28.33 -8.70 5.09
N LYS A 14 -28.32 -8.47 3.77
CA LYS A 14 -27.09 -8.53 2.97
C LYS A 14 -26.11 -7.42 3.38
N ASN A 15 -26.61 -6.23 3.69
CA ASN A 15 -25.80 -5.10 4.16
C ASN A 15 -25.24 -5.34 5.57
N LEU A 16 -26.04 -5.92 6.47
CA LEU A 16 -25.59 -6.37 7.78
C LEU A 16 -24.51 -7.46 7.67
N MET A 17 -24.67 -8.42 6.76
CA MET A 17 -23.70 -9.48 6.50
C MET A 17 -22.40 -8.94 5.85
N ASP A 18 -22.50 -7.96 4.97
CA ASP A 18 -21.34 -7.29 4.36
C ASP A 18 -20.56 -6.45 5.40
N ARG A 19 -21.25 -5.80 6.33
CA ARG A 19 -20.62 -5.05 7.43
C ARG A 19 -20.03 -5.96 8.51
N SER A 20 -20.68 -7.08 8.84
CA SER A 20 -20.16 -8.02 9.83
C SER A 20 -18.93 -8.78 9.35
N SER A 21 -18.76 -8.94 8.03
CA SER A 21 -17.62 -9.61 7.41
C SER A 21 -16.43 -8.68 7.06
N ARG A 22 -16.63 -7.36 7.07
CA ARG A 22 -15.61 -6.35 6.71
C ARG A 22 -15.67 -5.22 7.72
N PHE A 23 -14.75 -5.17 8.69
CA PHE A 23 -14.96 -4.34 9.89
C PHE A 23 -14.01 -3.14 10.04
N ILE A 24 -12.99 -3.00 9.19
CA ILE A 24 -12.06 -1.87 9.29
C ILE A 24 -12.11 -1.00 8.05
N SER A 25 -12.33 0.30 8.28
CA SER A 25 -12.04 1.35 7.33
C SER A 25 -10.69 1.96 7.73
N LEU A 26 -9.63 1.64 6.98
CA LEU A 26 -8.32 2.30 7.17
C LEU A 26 -8.51 3.82 7.03
N SER A 27 -7.84 4.60 7.89
CA SER A 27 -7.93 6.07 7.80
C SER A 27 -7.30 6.58 6.51
N GLY A 28 -8.04 7.38 5.74
CA GLY A 28 -7.58 7.99 4.48
C GLY A 28 -6.35 8.87 4.65
N LEU A 29 -6.23 9.56 5.80
CA LEU A 29 -5.02 10.31 6.16
C LEU A 29 -3.76 9.42 6.15
N SER A 30 -3.87 8.15 6.52
CA SER A 30 -2.75 7.21 6.48
C SER A 30 -2.19 7.05 5.06
N GLY A 31 -3.08 6.99 4.05
CA GLY A 31 -2.69 6.91 2.65
C GLY A 31 -2.00 8.19 2.17
N ILE A 32 -2.52 9.36 2.57
CA ILE A 32 -1.92 10.65 2.24
C ILE A 32 -0.50 10.74 2.81
N PHE A 33 -0.33 10.43 4.10
CA PHE A 33 1.00 10.48 4.73
C PHE A 33 1.98 9.46 4.12
N ALA A 34 1.54 8.23 3.86
CA ALA A 34 2.38 7.24 3.18
C ALA A 34 2.87 7.74 1.81
N GLY A 35 1.98 8.38 1.04
CA GLY A 35 2.31 9.00 -0.23
C GLY A 35 3.30 10.16 -0.10
N ILE A 36 3.12 11.04 0.88
CA ILE A 36 4.04 12.14 1.17
C ILE A 36 5.42 11.62 1.57
N TYR A 37 5.49 10.62 2.45
CA TYR A 37 6.76 10.00 2.86
C TYR A 37 7.48 9.38 1.67
N ALA A 38 6.75 8.70 0.78
CA ALA A 38 7.30 8.15 -0.46
C ALA A 38 7.85 9.25 -1.37
N ILE A 39 7.12 10.36 -1.57
CA ILE A 39 7.58 11.48 -2.40
C ILE A 39 8.85 12.11 -1.84
N ILE A 40 8.89 12.38 -0.53
CA ILE A 40 10.07 12.94 0.13
C ILE A 40 11.24 11.96 0.02
N GLY A 41 11.02 10.67 0.33
CA GLY A 41 12.07 9.65 0.25
C GLY A 41 12.63 9.49 -1.17
N ALA A 42 11.78 9.44 -2.19
CA ALA A 42 12.22 9.36 -3.58
C ALA A 42 12.98 10.63 -4.02
N THR A 43 12.56 11.80 -3.56
CA THR A 43 13.25 13.07 -3.86
C THR A 43 14.64 13.11 -3.22
N LEU A 44 14.76 12.71 -1.94
CA LEU A 44 16.05 12.61 -1.25
C LEU A 44 16.96 11.57 -1.93
N ALA A 45 16.40 10.43 -2.33
CA ALA A 45 17.14 9.42 -3.07
C ALA A 45 17.68 9.99 -4.39
N TYR A 46 16.84 10.65 -5.18
CA TYR A 46 17.23 11.23 -6.47
C TYR A 46 18.36 12.25 -6.35
N ILE A 47 18.28 13.15 -5.38
CA ILE A 47 19.23 14.25 -5.23
C ILE A 47 20.57 13.78 -4.64
N TYR A 48 20.54 12.89 -3.65
CA TYR A 48 21.72 12.60 -2.83
C TYR A 48 22.31 11.21 -3.03
N LEU A 49 21.54 10.23 -3.51
CA LEU A 49 21.94 8.81 -3.49
C LEU A 49 22.05 8.20 -4.88
N PHE A 50 21.36 8.77 -5.88
CA PHE A 50 21.44 8.27 -7.25
C PHE A 50 22.78 8.67 -7.90
N PRO A 51 23.39 7.75 -8.67
CA PRO A 51 24.68 7.99 -9.30
C PRO A 51 24.54 9.05 -10.39
N LYS A 52 25.62 9.80 -10.62
CA LYS A 52 25.68 10.78 -11.72
C LYS A 52 25.63 10.07 -13.08
N PRO A 53 25.25 10.77 -14.15
CA PRO A 53 25.27 10.20 -15.50
C PRO A 53 26.63 9.56 -15.81
N GLY A 54 26.65 8.25 -16.10
CA GLY A 54 27.86 7.47 -16.36
C GLY A 54 28.36 6.60 -15.20
N GLU A 55 27.79 6.72 -14.00
CA GLU A 55 28.10 5.89 -12.83
C GLU A 55 26.97 4.87 -12.55
N TYR A 56 27.32 3.72 -11.95
CA TYR A 56 26.37 2.69 -11.55
C TYR A 56 26.32 2.53 -10.03
N LEU A 57 25.11 2.34 -9.48
CA LEU A 57 24.92 1.99 -8.07
C LEU A 57 25.46 0.57 -7.82
N THR A 58 26.55 0.47 -7.05
CA THR A 58 27.11 -0.82 -6.64
C THR A 58 26.56 -1.25 -5.27
N LEU A 59 26.33 -2.55 -5.08
CA LEU A 59 25.73 -3.12 -3.85
C LEU A 59 26.45 -2.74 -2.56
N TYR A 60 27.78 -2.64 -2.63
CA TYR A 60 28.61 -2.37 -1.46
C TYR A 60 28.89 -0.88 -1.27
N SER A 61 28.38 -0.02 -2.17
CA SER A 61 28.49 1.42 -2.01
C SER A 61 27.77 1.89 -0.74
N TRP A 62 28.34 2.91 -0.13
CA TRP A 62 27.70 3.62 0.98
C TRP A 62 26.31 4.14 0.57
N ASN A 63 26.17 4.64 -0.66
CA ASN A 63 24.92 5.16 -1.20
C ASN A 63 23.83 4.08 -1.30
N PHE A 64 24.17 2.84 -1.68
CA PHE A 64 23.20 1.75 -1.70
C PHE A 64 22.68 1.40 -0.30
N LYS A 65 23.57 1.35 0.70
CA LYS A 65 23.17 1.14 2.11
C LYS A 65 22.26 2.27 2.61
N LEU A 66 22.59 3.52 2.30
CA LEU A 66 21.74 4.67 2.63
C LEU A 66 20.37 4.60 1.94
N LEU A 67 20.31 4.13 0.69
CA LEU A 67 19.06 3.96 -0.04
C LEU A 67 18.15 2.92 0.64
N LEU A 68 18.72 1.80 1.10
CA LEU A 68 17.98 0.79 1.86
C LEU A 68 17.47 1.34 3.20
N ILE A 69 18.30 2.10 3.93
CA ILE A 69 17.90 2.76 5.18
C ILE A 69 16.77 3.76 4.93
N LEU A 70 16.84 4.53 3.84
CA LEU A 70 15.80 5.49 3.46
C LEU A 70 14.48 4.79 3.12
N LEU A 71 14.52 3.73 2.31
CA LEU A 71 13.35 2.89 2.01
C LEU A 71 12.74 2.29 3.28
N ALA A 72 13.56 1.74 4.17
CA ALA A 72 13.12 1.22 5.45
C ALA A 72 12.49 2.31 6.33
N SER A 73 13.06 3.51 6.34
CA SER A 73 12.53 4.66 7.10
C SER A 73 11.16 5.07 6.59
N VAL A 74 10.97 5.16 5.26
CA VAL A 74 9.66 5.45 4.64
C VAL A 74 8.63 4.38 5.04
N LEU A 75 9.00 3.10 4.98
CA LEU A 75 8.13 2.00 5.35
C LEU A 75 7.73 2.08 6.84
N VAL A 76 8.70 2.25 7.74
CA VAL A 76 8.46 2.33 9.19
C VAL A 76 7.57 3.51 9.55
N LEU A 77 7.86 4.70 9.01
CA LEU A 77 7.02 5.89 9.22
C LEU A 77 5.60 5.67 8.71
N SER A 78 5.44 5.05 7.55
CA SER A 78 4.11 4.76 6.98
C SER A 78 3.31 3.80 7.85
N ILE A 79 3.95 2.73 8.36
CA ILE A 79 3.30 1.75 9.25
C ILE A 79 2.91 2.40 10.58
N ILE A 80 3.82 3.16 11.20
CA ILE A 80 3.55 3.85 12.47
C ILE A 80 2.38 4.82 12.31
N THR A 81 2.42 5.66 11.27
CA THR A 81 1.35 6.64 11.02
C THR A 81 0.02 5.94 10.73
N ALA A 82 0.01 4.88 9.91
CA ALA A 82 -1.19 4.11 9.64
C ALA A 82 -1.78 3.46 10.89
N TYR A 83 -0.94 2.89 11.75
CA TYR A 83 -1.36 2.29 13.02
C TYR A 83 -1.95 3.35 13.96
N LEU A 84 -1.27 4.47 14.16
CA LEU A 84 -1.72 5.54 15.06
C LEU A 84 -3.04 6.16 14.60
N LEU A 85 -3.17 6.51 13.32
CA LEU A 85 -4.37 7.16 12.78
C LEU A 85 -5.56 6.19 12.74
N THR A 86 -5.34 4.94 12.33
CA THR A 86 -6.40 3.92 12.34
C THR A 86 -6.85 3.59 13.76
N THR A 87 -5.92 3.52 14.72
CA THR A 87 -6.23 3.33 16.15
C THR A 87 -7.05 4.50 16.72
N ARG A 88 -6.65 5.74 16.44
CA ARG A 88 -7.39 6.94 16.88
C ARG A 88 -8.81 6.95 16.32
N ARG A 89 -8.97 6.58 15.05
CA ARG A 89 -10.28 6.49 14.40
C ARG A 89 -11.16 5.41 15.02
N ALA A 90 -10.64 4.19 15.16
CA ALA A 90 -11.40 3.08 15.73
C ALA A 90 -11.90 3.42 17.14
N LYS A 91 -11.07 4.07 17.96
CA LYS A 91 -11.49 4.59 19.28
C LYS A 91 -12.62 5.62 19.18
N ARG A 92 -12.55 6.57 18.23
CA ARG A 92 -13.60 7.57 18.02
C ARG A 92 -14.93 6.95 17.60
N ASN A 93 -14.89 5.83 16.87
CA ASN A 93 -16.06 5.14 16.34
C ASN A 93 -16.55 3.98 17.24
N ASN A 94 -15.95 3.76 18.42
CA ASN A 94 -16.21 2.59 19.27
C ASN A 94 -16.02 1.23 18.55
N GLU A 95 -15.12 1.17 17.58
CA GLU A 95 -14.77 -0.04 16.83
C GLU A 95 -13.59 -0.78 17.51
N LYS A 96 -13.61 -2.12 17.48
CA LYS A 96 -12.46 -2.92 17.93
C LYS A 96 -11.35 -2.88 16.88
N ILE A 97 -10.16 -2.46 17.30
CA ILE A 97 -8.97 -2.40 16.42
C ILE A 97 -8.47 -3.80 16.06
N TRP A 98 -8.60 -4.73 16.99
CA TRP A 98 -8.07 -6.09 16.87
C TRP A 98 -9.20 -7.11 16.98
N ASP A 99 -9.69 -7.56 15.83
CA ASP A 99 -10.66 -8.63 15.73
C ASP A 99 -10.23 -9.71 14.73
N THR A 100 -11.09 -10.71 14.52
CA THR A 100 -10.82 -11.79 13.56
C THR A 100 -10.66 -11.28 12.12
N THR A 101 -11.32 -10.18 11.78
CA THR A 101 -11.28 -9.56 10.44
C THR A 101 -9.96 -8.83 10.24
N THR A 102 -9.47 -8.07 11.24
CA THR A 102 -8.13 -7.47 11.25
C THR A 102 -7.06 -8.53 11.04
N ARG A 103 -7.15 -9.64 11.78
CA ARG A 103 -6.17 -10.73 11.67
C ARG A 103 -6.17 -11.35 10.26
N ARG A 104 -7.36 -11.60 9.68
CA ARG A 104 -7.49 -12.12 8.31
C ARG A 104 -6.93 -11.13 7.29
N LEU A 105 -7.24 -9.84 7.43
CA LEU A 105 -6.70 -8.78 6.58
C LEU A 105 -5.17 -8.78 6.61
N LEU A 106 -4.57 -8.74 7.81
CA LEU A 106 -3.11 -8.70 7.97
C LEU A 106 -2.43 -9.95 7.40
N ILE A 107 -2.96 -11.15 7.65
CA ILE A 107 -2.39 -12.38 7.08
C ILE A 107 -2.44 -12.34 5.55
N ASN A 108 -3.58 -11.97 4.97
CA ASN A 108 -3.73 -11.92 3.51
C ASN A 108 -2.91 -10.80 2.86
N PHE A 109 -2.65 -9.71 3.58
CA PHE A 109 -1.73 -8.66 3.17
C PHE A 109 -0.26 -9.12 3.24
N LEU A 110 0.12 -9.75 4.35
CA LEU A 110 1.51 -10.14 4.62
C LEU A 110 1.99 -11.29 3.72
N ILE A 111 1.12 -12.22 3.33
CA ILE A 111 1.53 -13.37 2.49
C ILE A 111 2.20 -12.89 1.18
N PRO A 112 1.56 -12.08 0.31
CA PRO A 112 2.22 -11.59 -0.90
C PRO A 112 3.38 -10.64 -0.61
N LEU A 113 3.24 -9.79 0.42
CA LEU A 113 4.26 -8.78 0.73
C LEU A 113 5.59 -9.41 1.19
N VAL A 114 5.52 -10.37 2.13
CA VAL A 114 6.70 -11.08 2.65
C VAL A 114 7.30 -11.96 1.55
N THR A 115 6.47 -12.67 0.79
CA THR A 115 6.94 -13.48 -0.35
C THR A 115 7.70 -12.61 -1.36
N GLY A 116 7.14 -11.45 -1.71
CA GLY A 116 7.78 -10.49 -2.61
C GLY A 116 9.06 -9.90 -2.05
N GLY A 117 9.06 -9.51 -0.77
CA GLY A 117 10.25 -8.98 -0.10
C GLY A 117 11.40 -9.99 -0.09
N ILE A 118 11.13 -11.25 0.25
CA ILE A 118 12.11 -12.34 0.19
C ILE A 118 12.60 -12.52 -1.25
N TYR A 119 11.70 -12.55 -2.23
CA TYR A 119 12.07 -12.70 -3.64
C TYR A 119 12.95 -11.56 -4.15
N ILE A 120 12.65 -10.31 -3.77
CA ILE A 120 13.48 -9.14 -4.09
C ILE A 120 14.88 -9.31 -3.50
N ILE A 121 15.00 -9.71 -2.23
CA ILE A 121 16.30 -9.93 -1.59
C ILE A 121 17.10 -11.01 -2.33
N ILE A 122 16.47 -12.12 -2.73
CA ILE A 122 17.12 -13.18 -3.52
C ILE A 122 17.64 -12.64 -4.86
N LYS A 123 16.85 -11.82 -5.57
CA LYS A 123 17.24 -11.22 -6.85
C LYS A 123 18.35 -10.18 -6.69
N LEU A 124 18.32 -9.38 -5.63
CA LEU A 124 19.39 -8.44 -5.29
C LEU A 124 20.71 -9.18 -5.02
N ASN A 125 20.69 -10.28 -4.27
CA ASN A 125 21.87 -11.11 -4.03
C ASN A 125 22.42 -11.71 -5.33
N SER A 126 21.52 -12.02 -6.28
CA SER A 126 21.87 -12.53 -7.62
C SER A 126 22.28 -11.43 -8.61
N GLN A 127 22.57 -10.20 -8.16
CA GLN A 127 22.99 -9.06 -8.99
C GLN A 127 21.94 -8.52 -10.00
N HIS A 128 20.65 -8.82 -9.81
CA HIS A 128 19.57 -8.37 -10.71
C HIS A 128 18.80 -7.18 -10.12
N TYR A 129 19.31 -5.96 -10.30
CA TYR A 129 18.79 -4.77 -9.60
C TYR A 129 17.62 -4.05 -10.30
N GLY A 130 17.59 -4.09 -11.62
CA GLY A 130 16.71 -3.22 -12.44
C GLY A 130 15.21 -3.45 -12.22
N LEU A 131 14.83 -4.59 -11.64
CA LEU A 131 13.43 -4.98 -11.41
C LEU A 131 12.96 -4.73 -9.97
N THR A 132 13.80 -4.16 -9.10
CA THR A 132 13.45 -3.99 -7.68
C THR A 132 12.18 -3.16 -7.50
N ALA A 133 12.09 -2.01 -8.18
CA ALA A 133 10.93 -1.13 -8.10
C ALA A 133 9.65 -1.79 -8.64
N SER A 134 9.75 -2.48 -9.79
CA SER A 134 8.59 -3.17 -10.38
C SER A 134 8.10 -4.30 -9.48
N LEU A 135 9.01 -5.10 -8.92
CA LEU A 135 8.66 -6.16 -7.98
C LEU A 135 8.00 -5.61 -6.71
N MET A 136 8.49 -4.50 -6.15
CA MET A 136 7.85 -3.83 -5.01
C MET A 136 6.40 -3.45 -5.33
N LEU A 137 6.18 -2.79 -6.48
CA LEU A 137 4.86 -2.36 -6.93
C LEU A 137 3.91 -3.54 -7.15
N ILE A 138 4.37 -4.60 -7.82
CA ILE A 138 3.56 -5.78 -8.13
C ILE A 138 3.18 -6.52 -6.84
N PHE A 139 4.14 -6.87 -5.99
CA PHE A 139 3.86 -7.64 -4.77
C PHE A 139 3.06 -6.84 -3.76
N TYR A 140 3.31 -5.53 -3.65
CA TYR A 140 2.46 -4.65 -2.83
C TYR A 140 1.03 -4.56 -3.39
N GLY A 141 0.89 -4.40 -4.71
CA GLY A 141 -0.42 -4.39 -5.36
C GLY A 141 -1.20 -5.69 -5.15
N LEU A 142 -0.53 -6.85 -5.26
CA LEU A 142 -1.10 -8.16 -4.94
C LEU A 142 -1.48 -8.28 -3.46
N ALA A 143 -0.66 -7.77 -2.55
CA ALA A 143 -0.97 -7.70 -1.12
C ALA A 143 -2.25 -6.90 -0.87
N LEU A 144 -2.41 -5.74 -1.51
CA LEU A 144 -3.62 -4.92 -1.43
C LEU A 144 -4.85 -5.64 -1.99
N VAL A 145 -4.75 -6.25 -3.17
CA VAL A 145 -5.86 -7.00 -3.77
C VAL A 145 -6.28 -8.16 -2.87
N ASN A 146 -5.32 -8.91 -2.32
CA ASN A 146 -5.63 -10.04 -1.44
C ASN A 146 -6.26 -9.59 -0.11
N ALA A 147 -5.74 -8.53 0.48
CA ALA A 147 -6.28 -7.93 1.71
C ALA A 147 -7.64 -7.27 1.52
N SER A 148 -7.94 -6.77 0.30
CA SER A 148 -9.15 -6.01 0.00
C SER A 148 -10.47 -6.72 0.31
N LYS A 149 -10.45 -8.06 0.35
CA LYS A 149 -11.61 -8.90 0.69
C LYS A 149 -12.08 -8.70 2.14
N TYR A 150 -11.20 -8.24 3.03
CA TYR A 150 -11.43 -8.13 4.48
C TYR A 150 -11.48 -6.68 4.98
N THR A 151 -11.42 -5.68 4.08
CA THR A 151 -11.51 -4.25 4.43
C THR A 151 -12.70 -3.62 3.74
N ILE A 152 -13.27 -2.59 4.38
CA ILE A 152 -14.26 -1.74 3.74
C ILE A 152 -13.53 -0.76 2.83
N GLY A 153 -14.03 -0.58 1.62
CA GLY A 153 -13.57 0.44 0.70
C GLY A 153 -13.01 -0.10 -0.60
N ASN A 154 -12.38 0.80 -1.33
CA ASN A 154 -11.97 0.61 -2.72
C ASN A 154 -10.48 0.29 -2.86
N VAL A 155 -9.88 -0.27 -1.80
CA VAL A 155 -8.43 -0.60 -1.72
C VAL A 155 -7.98 -1.49 -2.89
N LYS A 156 -8.84 -2.39 -3.37
CA LYS A 156 -8.56 -3.24 -4.54
C LYS A 156 -8.17 -2.45 -5.78
N TYR A 157 -8.74 -1.26 -5.99
CA TYR A 157 -8.43 -0.44 -7.16
C TYR A 157 -7.06 0.22 -7.05
N LEU A 158 -6.63 0.60 -5.84
CA LEU A 158 -5.23 0.98 -5.60
C LEU A 158 -4.32 -0.21 -5.90
N GLY A 159 -4.67 -1.41 -5.43
CA GLY A 159 -3.94 -2.64 -5.74
C GLY A 159 -3.79 -2.91 -7.24
N TYR A 160 -4.87 -2.80 -8.01
CA TYR A 160 -4.81 -2.95 -9.47
C TYR A 160 -3.96 -1.88 -10.14
N ALA A 161 -4.05 -0.62 -9.70
CA ALA A 161 -3.22 0.45 -10.22
C ALA A 161 -1.71 0.18 -9.97
N GLN A 162 -1.36 -0.31 -8.77
CA GLN A 162 0.02 -0.70 -8.44
C GLN A 162 0.51 -1.87 -9.30
N ILE A 163 -0.32 -2.89 -9.52
CA ILE A 163 0.04 -4.05 -10.36
C ILE A 163 0.29 -3.59 -11.80
N ILE A 164 -0.62 -2.81 -12.39
CA ILE A 164 -0.50 -2.33 -13.77
C ILE A 164 0.76 -1.49 -13.93
N ILE A 165 0.99 -0.54 -13.03
CA ILE A 165 2.20 0.29 -13.07
C ILE A 165 3.47 -0.51 -12.81
N GLY A 166 3.42 -1.49 -11.92
CA GLY A 166 4.54 -2.41 -11.68
C GLY A 166 4.90 -3.23 -12.92
N LEU A 167 3.91 -3.71 -13.67
CA LEU A 167 4.12 -4.43 -14.93
C LEU A 167 4.71 -3.52 -16.01
N ILE A 168 4.20 -2.28 -16.15
CA ILE A 168 4.78 -1.28 -17.07
C ILE A 168 6.22 -0.94 -16.66
N CYS A 169 6.48 -0.79 -15.36
CA CYS A 169 7.82 -0.56 -14.82
C CYS A 169 8.78 -1.72 -15.12
N ALA A 170 8.29 -2.96 -15.13
CA ALA A 170 9.09 -4.13 -15.49
C ALA A 170 9.46 -4.15 -16.97
N ALA A 171 8.58 -3.64 -17.84
CA ALA A 171 8.82 -3.53 -19.27
C ALA A 171 9.76 -2.37 -19.65
N LEU A 172 9.91 -1.37 -18.78
CA LEU A 172 10.73 -0.17 -18.98
C LEU A 172 11.84 -0.06 -17.92
N PRO A 173 12.84 -0.96 -17.94
CA PRO A 173 13.95 -0.94 -16.99
C PRO A 173 14.72 0.39 -17.13
N GLY A 174 14.94 1.07 -16.00
CA GLY A 174 15.58 2.40 -15.93
C GLY A 174 14.67 3.49 -15.36
N TYR A 175 13.36 3.35 -15.52
CA TYR A 175 12.37 4.31 -14.96
C TYR A 175 11.87 3.90 -13.56
N GLY A 176 12.57 2.98 -12.89
CA GLY A 176 12.12 2.37 -11.63
C GLY A 176 11.76 3.39 -10.55
N LEU A 177 12.58 4.42 -10.35
CA LEU A 177 12.30 5.48 -9.38
C LEU A 177 11.02 6.25 -9.71
N TRP A 178 10.79 6.57 -10.98
CA TRP A 178 9.62 7.33 -11.43
C TRP A 178 8.33 6.55 -11.26
N PHE A 179 8.32 5.27 -11.64
CA PHE A 179 7.17 4.40 -11.41
C PHE A 179 6.94 4.11 -9.93
N TRP A 180 8.01 3.99 -9.14
CA TRP A 180 7.91 3.86 -7.69
C TRP A 180 7.30 5.11 -7.05
N LEU A 181 7.74 6.31 -7.45
CA LEU A 181 7.17 7.59 -7.03
C LEU A 181 5.69 7.71 -7.43
N LEU A 182 5.34 7.29 -8.64
CA LEU A 182 3.97 7.32 -9.15
C LEU A 182 3.06 6.38 -8.35
N GLY A 183 3.50 5.14 -8.09
CA GLY A 183 2.76 4.16 -7.32
C GLY A 183 2.72 4.47 -5.83
N PHE A 184 3.87 4.48 -5.14
CA PHE A 184 3.93 4.66 -3.69
C PHE A 184 3.68 6.10 -3.26
N GLY A 185 3.95 7.09 -4.11
CA GLY A 185 3.66 8.50 -3.85
C GLY A 185 2.28 8.92 -4.34
N LEU A 186 2.17 9.22 -5.64
CA LEU A 186 0.99 9.89 -6.19
C LEU A 186 -0.30 9.08 -5.99
N PHE A 187 -0.31 7.79 -6.31
CA PHE A 187 -1.52 6.97 -6.17
C PHE A 187 -1.98 6.85 -4.71
N HIS A 188 -1.04 6.81 -3.76
CA HIS A 188 -1.39 6.78 -2.34
C HIS A 188 -2.00 8.10 -1.87
N VAL A 189 -1.46 9.24 -2.32
CA VAL A 189 -2.04 10.57 -2.02
C VAL A 189 -3.45 10.67 -2.60
N ILE A 190 -3.65 10.31 -3.88
CA ILE A 190 -4.96 10.34 -4.53
C ILE A 190 -5.95 9.43 -3.80
N TYR A 191 -5.58 8.16 -3.59
CA TYR A 191 -6.43 7.19 -2.93
C TYR A 191 -6.78 7.63 -1.49
N GLY A 192 -5.78 8.07 -0.73
CA GLY A 192 -5.95 8.56 0.63
C GLY A 192 -6.87 9.78 0.70
N SER A 193 -6.76 10.69 -0.27
CA SER A 193 -7.61 11.88 -0.37
C SER A 193 -9.07 11.50 -0.67
N ILE A 194 -9.30 10.59 -1.61
CA ILE A 194 -10.65 10.08 -1.92
C ILE A 194 -11.27 9.40 -0.68
N MET A 195 -10.47 8.59 0.02
CA MET A 195 -10.90 7.90 1.23
C MET A 195 -11.24 8.90 2.34
N TYR A 196 -10.38 9.91 2.56
CA TYR A 196 -10.59 10.96 3.55
C TYR A 196 -11.86 11.77 3.29
N LEU A 197 -12.13 12.15 2.04
CA LEU A 197 -13.38 12.83 1.68
C LEU A 197 -14.62 11.96 1.89
N LYS A 198 -14.50 10.65 1.62
CA LYS A 198 -15.58 9.69 1.89
C LYS A 198 -15.82 9.51 3.39
N GLU A 199 -14.76 9.59 4.19
CA GLU A 199 -14.84 9.54 5.67
C GLU A 199 -15.56 10.75 6.25
N GLN A 200 -15.41 11.93 5.67
CA GLN A 200 -16.09 13.14 6.17
C GLN A 200 -17.58 13.19 5.82
N LYS A 201 -18.03 12.47 4.79
CA LYS A 201 -19.42 12.47 4.33
C LYS A 201 -20.31 11.47 5.08
N ASN A 202 -19.72 10.53 5.82
CA ASN A 202 -20.39 9.49 6.59
C ASN A 202 -20.33 9.80 8.09
#